data_AF-A0A3T0RVE3-F1
#
_entry.id   AF-A0A3T0RVE3-F1
#
_cell.length_a   1.000
_cell.length_b   1.000
_cell.length_c   1.000
_cell.angle_alpha   90.00
_cell.angle_beta   90.00
_cell.angle_gamma   90.00
#
_symmetry.space_group_name_H-M   'P 1'
#
loop_
_entity.id
_entity.type
_entity.pdbx_description
1 polymer ?
#
loop_
_entity_poly.entity_id
_entity_poly.type
_entity_poly.pdbx_seq_one_letter_code
_entity_poly.pdbx_strand_id
1 'polypeptide(L)'
;MNLASLIQILVLALSMLVFSCTPKGEGILNNKSSIAETVDNATKQAPFAYDIAADTISYNSCVNYVADSGSTNNPIPGLVIGVNEGFVTNNGNGAVKGGLKLRTAFLQHIGHYIKPQAPSSTVTPEQVQKVLQQSTANMGAYMQFSIRRKTDLTLNVDLISPGANNNINSLIPQPNRDAILFLQDLTTGFVGNMLTKEIKFTGTGTVLAEGSRTYNLSDTPDPVPIQASFGLNQTADETLPASTDNSNGNPEIKFGIAEYYSDIVRKKFNSTANDRVILTAVFGGKALDGANVTEETISQVRRQTSDVSKAFGRGYSLKFEPKVRNVAGWVNNVLSGTAVTEIDLSTGTTVQGAQWTCENFLIALPAHYDNKKLGEPTCSPLVATDMTEARQLAVKKIRRQQSAADWNIGLFIPKDTALGVTPQDRIANRANYQICVSPRRSSCYLPTTDIFSSAENASKDAGIQYDTSQECYLTAYNLMGANYTSATTPDAKRLLGRCANYLSVCTRSSTNF
;
A
#
# COMPACT_ATOMS: atom_id res chain seq x y z
N MET A 1 -68.81 -40.71 36.79
CA MET A 1 -67.58 -39.90 36.59
C MET A 1 -67.98 -38.44 36.70
N ASN A 2 -67.53 -37.76 37.75
CA ASN A 2 -68.04 -36.45 38.14
C ASN A 2 -67.51 -35.35 37.23
N LEU A 3 -68.38 -34.37 36.94
CA LEU A 3 -68.10 -33.15 36.17
C LEU A 3 -66.87 -32.39 36.69
N ALA A 4 -66.56 -32.54 37.98
CA ALA A 4 -65.37 -32.00 38.64
C ALA A 4 -64.04 -32.62 38.12
N SER A 5 -64.03 -33.89 37.73
CA SER A 5 -62.83 -34.57 37.20
C SER A 5 -62.58 -34.25 35.72
N LEU A 6 -63.61 -33.88 34.95
CA LEU A 6 -63.45 -33.44 33.56
C LEU A 6 -62.90 -32.00 33.48
N ILE A 7 -63.26 -31.14 34.44
CA ILE A 7 -62.77 -29.76 34.53
C ILE A 7 -61.31 -29.72 35.01
N GLN A 8 -60.89 -30.62 35.91
CA GLN A 8 -59.48 -30.70 36.32
C GLN A 8 -58.55 -31.20 35.21
N ILE A 9 -59.01 -32.08 34.32
CA ILE A 9 -58.21 -32.52 33.16
C ILE A 9 -58.17 -31.44 32.07
N LEU A 10 -59.24 -30.66 31.89
CA LEU A 10 -59.27 -29.55 30.93
C LEU A 10 -58.42 -28.35 31.39
N VAL A 11 -58.35 -28.08 32.70
CA VAL A 11 -57.49 -27.01 33.27
C VAL A 11 -56.00 -27.43 33.32
N LEU A 12 -55.70 -28.74 33.45
CA LEU A 12 -54.33 -29.25 33.30
C LEU A 12 -53.86 -29.32 31.85
N ALA A 13 -54.77 -29.54 30.88
CA ALA A 13 -54.42 -29.56 29.46
C ALA A 13 -54.30 -28.16 28.83
N LEU A 14 -55.04 -27.16 29.33
CA LEU A 14 -54.88 -25.76 28.87
C LEU A 14 -53.69 -25.02 29.50
N SER A 15 -53.11 -25.55 30.59
CA SER A 15 -51.92 -24.99 31.24
C SER A 15 -50.59 -25.55 30.71
N MET A 16 -50.62 -26.52 29.77
CA MET A 16 -49.42 -27.04 29.09
C MET A 16 -49.18 -26.49 27.67
N LEU A 17 -49.96 -25.49 27.22
CA LEU A 17 -49.83 -24.88 25.89
C LEU A 17 -49.39 -23.40 25.89
N VAL A 18 -48.96 -22.86 27.04
CA VAL A 18 -48.40 -21.50 27.12
C VAL A 18 -47.18 -21.45 28.05
N PHE A 19 -46.06 -22.02 27.61
CA PHE A 19 -44.74 -21.71 28.18
C PHE A 19 -43.67 -21.66 27.08
N SER A 20 -43.71 -20.57 26.30
CA SER A 20 -42.57 -20.02 25.57
C SER A 20 -42.60 -18.49 25.61
N CYS A 21 -42.69 -17.96 26.83
CA CYS A 21 -42.42 -16.55 27.15
C CYS A 21 -42.06 -16.50 28.64
N THR A 22 -40.78 -16.37 28.98
CA THR A 22 -40.39 -15.92 30.32
C THR A 22 -40.11 -14.42 30.29
N PRO A 23 -40.96 -13.59 30.94
CA PRO A 23 -40.50 -12.37 31.55
C PRO A 23 -39.89 -12.76 32.91
N LYS A 24 -38.58 -12.56 33.10
CA LYS A 24 -38.03 -12.50 34.46
C LYS A 24 -38.35 -11.12 35.00
N GLY A 25 -39.45 -11.03 35.75
CA GLY A 25 -39.75 -9.91 36.64
C GLY A 25 -39.61 -10.37 38.08
N GLU A 26 -38.62 -9.82 38.79
CA GLU A 26 -38.76 -9.49 40.20
C GLU A 26 -38.67 -7.96 40.29
N GLY A 27 -39.69 -7.33 40.89
CA GLY A 27 -39.75 -5.88 41.17
C GLY A 27 -40.90 -5.13 40.50
N ILE A 28 -42.11 -5.24 41.07
CA ILE A 28 -43.20 -4.28 40.88
C ILE A 28 -42.73 -2.94 41.49
N LEU A 29 -42.60 -1.89 40.67
CA LEU A 29 -42.19 -0.50 40.97
C LEU A 29 -40.70 -0.09 40.85
N ASN A 30 -39.86 -0.74 40.04
CA ASN A 30 -38.64 -0.07 39.56
C ASN A 30 -38.20 -0.49 38.15
N ASN A 31 -38.03 0.49 37.27
CA ASN A 31 -37.30 0.44 36.00
C ASN A 31 -37.73 -0.54 34.90
N LYS A 32 -38.88 -0.25 34.26
CA LYS A 32 -39.12 -0.60 32.84
C LYS A 32 -38.11 0.06 31.88
N SER A 33 -37.27 0.99 32.34
CA SER A 33 -36.15 1.53 31.55
C SER A 33 -34.99 0.53 31.42
N SER A 34 -34.79 -0.41 32.34
CA SER A 34 -33.49 -1.09 32.51
C SER A 34 -33.01 -1.99 31.35
N ILE A 35 -33.88 -2.74 30.64
CA ILE A 35 -33.43 -3.70 29.60
C ILE A 35 -33.31 -3.02 28.23
N ALA A 36 -34.31 -2.20 27.86
CA ALA A 36 -34.27 -1.45 26.59
C ALA A 36 -33.12 -0.44 26.59
N GLU A 37 -32.88 0.23 27.72
CA GLU A 37 -31.77 1.16 27.91
C GLU A 37 -30.42 0.43 27.93
N THR A 38 -30.34 -0.81 28.44
CA THR A 38 -29.13 -1.64 28.36
C THR A 38 -28.81 -2.06 26.92
N VAL A 39 -29.80 -2.46 26.13
CA VAL A 39 -29.59 -2.84 24.72
C VAL A 39 -29.27 -1.63 23.84
N ASP A 40 -29.93 -0.50 24.08
CA ASP A 40 -29.63 0.77 23.39
C ASP A 40 -28.22 1.27 23.74
N ASN A 41 -27.83 1.20 25.02
CA ASN A 41 -26.46 1.51 25.45
C ASN A 41 -25.44 0.53 24.87
N ALA A 42 -25.70 -0.78 24.85
CA ALA A 42 -24.80 -1.77 24.26
C ALA A 42 -24.62 -1.57 22.74
N THR A 43 -25.66 -1.10 22.06
CA THR A 43 -25.62 -0.76 20.63
C THR A 43 -24.79 0.50 20.40
N LYS A 44 -25.03 1.56 21.18
CA LYS A 44 -24.30 2.83 21.08
C LYS A 44 -22.82 2.70 21.43
N GLN A 45 -22.49 1.83 22.39
CA GLN A 45 -21.13 1.62 22.91
C GLN A 45 -20.37 0.47 22.23
N ALA A 46 -20.89 -0.06 21.11
CA ALA A 46 -20.17 -1.11 20.38
C ALA A 46 -18.77 -0.60 19.96
N PRO A 47 -17.72 -1.45 20.06
CA PRO A 47 -16.35 -1.05 19.72
C PRO A 47 -16.20 -0.76 18.23
N PHE A 48 -15.07 -0.15 17.85
CA PHE A 48 -14.79 0.10 16.44
C PHE A 48 -14.74 -1.20 15.63
N ALA A 49 -15.44 -1.22 14.49
CA ALA A 49 -15.77 -2.43 13.77
C ALA A 49 -14.87 -2.72 12.58
N TYR A 50 -14.20 -1.74 11.98
CA TYR A 50 -13.56 -1.94 10.67
C TYR A 50 -12.07 -2.27 10.77
N ASP A 51 -11.60 -3.13 9.87
CA ASP A 51 -10.18 -3.40 9.65
C ASP A 51 -9.90 -3.55 8.15
N ILE A 52 -8.91 -2.81 7.65
CA ILE A 52 -8.40 -3.00 6.29
C ILE A 52 -6.97 -3.53 6.33
N ALA A 53 -6.73 -4.58 5.56
CA ALA A 53 -5.40 -5.06 5.28
C ALA A 53 -5.09 -4.87 3.80
N ALA A 54 -4.06 -4.05 3.50
CA ALA A 54 -3.43 -4.05 2.19
C ALA A 54 -2.69 -5.37 1.95
N ASP A 55 -2.61 -5.78 0.69
CA ASP A 55 -1.85 -6.96 0.26
C ASP A 55 -0.69 -6.63 -0.68
N THR A 56 -0.66 -5.39 -1.17
CA THR A 56 0.31 -4.93 -2.14
C THR A 56 0.79 -3.52 -1.80
N ILE A 57 2.10 -3.34 -1.83
CA ILE A 57 2.76 -2.04 -1.78
C ILE A 57 3.82 -2.04 -2.88
N SER A 58 3.82 -1.05 -3.76
CA SER A 58 4.88 -0.88 -4.74
C SER A 58 5.52 0.49 -4.64
N TYR A 59 6.82 0.53 -4.91
CA TYR A 59 7.60 1.75 -4.96
C TYR A 59 8.31 1.83 -6.31
N ASN A 60 8.26 2.99 -6.94
CA ASN A 60 8.89 3.26 -8.21
C ASN A 60 9.99 4.29 -8.00
N SER A 61 11.25 3.89 -8.23
CA SER A 61 12.38 4.82 -8.13
C SER A 61 12.52 5.74 -9.34
N CYS A 62 11.74 5.52 -10.40
CA CYS A 62 11.66 6.40 -11.55
C CYS A 62 11.18 7.79 -11.10
N VAL A 63 12.04 8.79 -11.18
CA VAL A 63 11.63 10.18 -10.98
C VAL A 63 11.12 10.73 -12.31
N ASN A 64 9.98 11.41 -12.34
CA ASN A 64 9.37 11.81 -13.60
C ASN A 64 10.20 12.93 -14.26
N TYR A 65 10.68 12.73 -15.49
CA TYR A 65 11.31 13.80 -16.25
C TYR A 65 10.24 14.60 -16.99
N VAL A 66 9.89 15.78 -16.49
CA VAL A 66 9.01 16.73 -17.18
C VAL A 66 9.88 17.67 -18.01
N ALA A 67 10.12 17.31 -19.28
CA ALA A 67 10.88 18.17 -20.20
C ALA A 67 10.13 19.46 -20.57
N ASP A 68 8.79 19.45 -20.48
CA ASP A 68 7.92 20.57 -20.84
C ASP A 68 6.74 20.66 -19.86
N SER A 69 6.56 21.85 -19.28
CA SER A 69 5.48 22.23 -18.36
C SER A 69 4.06 22.13 -18.94
N GLY A 70 3.89 21.60 -20.17
CA GLY A 70 2.60 21.43 -20.85
C GLY A 70 2.17 19.99 -21.13
N SER A 71 3.01 18.98 -20.85
CA SER A 71 2.64 17.58 -21.09
C SER A 71 1.93 16.99 -19.87
N THR A 72 0.62 16.81 -19.96
CA THR A 72 -0.24 16.07 -19.00
C THR A 72 0.00 14.55 -19.05
N ASN A 73 1.22 14.11 -19.35
CA ASN A 73 1.53 12.69 -19.53
C ASN A 73 1.47 11.98 -18.16
N ASN A 74 0.48 11.10 -18.00
CA ASN A 74 0.21 10.23 -16.85
C ASN A 74 1.43 10.06 -15.93
N PRO A 75 1.48 10.77 -14.80
CA PRO A 75 2.66 10.77 -13.99
C PRO A 75 2.77 9.41 -13.29
N ILE A 76 3.95 8.81 -13.36
CA ILE A 76 4.22 7.51 -12.76
C ILE A 76 4.14 7.68 -11.23
N PRO A 77 3.29 6.92 -10.51
CA PRO A 77 3.22 7.02 -9.06
C PRO A 77 4.50 6.49 -8.44
N GLY A 78 5.06 7.25 -7.49
CA GLY A 78 6.27 6.86 -6.76
C GLY A 78 6.01 5.81 -5.71
N LEU A 79 4.82 5.81 -5.10
CA LEU A 79 4.41 4.81 -4.13
C LEU A 79 2.93 4.45 -4.36
N VAL A 80 2.61 3.16 -4.36
CA VAL A 80 1.24 2.67 -4.46
C VAL A 80 1.01 1.67 -3.32
N ILE A 81 -0.14 1.75 -2.67
CA ILE A 81 -0.61 0.77 -1.68
C ILE A 81 -2.03 0.38 -2.02
N GLY A 82 -2.38 -0.88 -1.82
CA GLY A 82 -3.77 -1.26 -1.93
C GLY A 82 -4.04 -2.73 -1.70
N VAL A 83 -5.27 -3.05 -2.06
CA VAL A 83 -5.83 -4.38 -2.11
C VAL A 83 -6.02 -4.74 -3.58
N ASN A 84 -5.30 -5.75 -4.05
CA ASN A 84 -5.44 -6.27 -5.40
C ASN A 84 -5.90 -7.72 -5.34
N GLU A 85 -7.06 -7.99 -5.94
CA GLU A 85 -7.74 -9.29 -5.93
C GLU A 85 -6.72 -10.44 -6.05
N GLY A 86 -6.61 -11.18 -4.94
CA GLY A 86 -5.63 -12.22 -4.65
C GLY A 86 -5.35 -13.16 -5.83
N PHE A 87 -4.10 -13.63 -5.95
CA PHE A 87 -3.76 -14.72 -6.83
C PHE A 87 -4.45 -15.95 -6.30
N VAL A 88 -5.51 -16.43 -6.96
CA VAL A 88 -5.87 -17.84 -6.82
C VAL A 88 -4.97 -18.57 -7.80
N THR A 89 -3.88 -19.17 -7.31
CA THR A 89 -3.17 -20.17 -8.10
C THR A 89 -4.07 -21.39 -8.25
N ASN A 90 -3.96 -22.11 -9.37
CA ASN A 90 -4.79 -23.29 -9.67
C ASN A 90 -4.71 -24.41 -8.61
N ASN A 91 -3.80 -24.30 -7.64
CA ASN A 91 -3.60 -25.26 -6.56
C ASN A 91 -4.24 -24.83 -5.22
N GLY A 92 -5.05 -23.76 -5.16
CA GLY A 92 -5.76 -23.37 -3.95
C GLY A 92 -4.91 -22.80 -2.80
N ASN A 93 -3.58 -22.81 -2.93
CA ASN A 93 -2.65 -22.24 -1.93
C ASN A 93 -2.51 -20.70 -2.02
N GLY A 94 -3.29 -20.05 -2.86
CA GLY A 94 -3.28 -18.60 -3.06
C GLY A 94 -4.09 -17.84 -2.02
N ALA A 95 -3.68 -17.87 -0.75
CA ALA A 95 -4.37 -17.13 0.30
C ALA A 95 -3.67 -15.81 0.62
N VAL A 96 -3.89 -14.82 -0.23
CA VAL A 96 -3.83 -13.40 0.16
C VAL A 96 -5.10 -12.77 -0.36
N LYS A 97 -5.98 -12.35 0.56
CA LYS A 97 -7.20 -11.59 0.23
C LYS A 97 -7.19 -10.34 1.10
N GLY A 98 -6.38 -9.34 0.72
CA GLY A 98 -6.52 -8.02 1.31
C GLY A 98 -7.96 -7.52 1.19
N GLY A 99 -8.33 -6.50 1.95
CA GLY A 99 -9.68 -5.95 1.90
C GLY A 99 -10.17 -5.48 3.24
N LEU A 100 -11.37 -4.91 3.24
CA LEU A 100 -12.07 -4.46 4.42
C LEU A 100 -12.85 -5.61 5.05
N LYS A 101 -12.77 -5.78 6.38
CA LYS A 101 -13.63 -6.69 7.14
C LYS A 101 -14.10 -6.07 8.45
N LEU A 102 -15.01 -6.77 9.12
CA LEU A 102 -15.36 -6.47 10.51
C LEU A 102 -14.36 -7.14 11.48
N ARG A 103 -14.02 -6.44 12.56
CA ARG A 103 -13.09 -6.87 13.61
C ARG A 103 -13.75 -7.92 14.49
N THR A 104 -12.97 -8.92 14.88
CA THR A 104 -13.38 -9.97 15.82
C THR A 104 -13.96 -9.40 17.12
N ALA A 105 -13.33 -8.38 17.70
CA ALA A 105 -13.78 -7.76 18.94
C ALA A 105 -15.19 -7.13 18.82
N PHE A 106 -15.52 -6.56 17.65
CA PHE A 106 -16.85 -6.03 17.38
C PHE A 106 -17.88 -7.15 17.22
N LEU A 107 -17.54 -8.21 16.49
CA LEU A 107 -18.44 -9.35 16.33
C LEU A 107 -18.68 -10.08 17.66
N GLN A 108 -17.65 -10.23 18.49
CA GLN A 108 -17.77 -10.78 19.84
C GLN A 108 -18.69 -9.92 20.72
N HIS A 109 -18.58 -8.59 20.65
CA HIS A 109 -19.47 -7.68 21.35
C HIS A 109 -20.94 -7.88 20.94
N ILE A 110 -21.20 -7.96 19.63
CA ILE A 110 -22.55 -8.23 19.11
C ILE A 110 -23.07 -9.57 19.65
N GLY A 111 -22.26 -10.61 19.53
CA GLY A 111 -22.58 -11.94 19.99
C GLY A 111 -22.96 -12.01 21.48
N HIS A 112 -22.28 -11.21 22.31
CA HIS A 112 -22.50 -11.19 23.75
C HIS A 112 -23.73 -10.36 24.17
N TYR A 113 -23.96 -9.21 23.54
CA TYR A 113 -24.96 -8.24 24.01
C TYR A 113 -26.23 -8.16 23.16
N ILE A 114 -26.20 -8.61 21.90
CA ILE A 114 -27.33 -8.50 20.97
C ILE A 114 -28.05 -9.86 20.87
N LYS A 115 -29.35 -9.86 21.17
CA LYS A 115 -30.18 -11.06 21.08
C LYS A 115 -30.69 -11.28 19.65
N PRO A 116 -30.80 -12.54 19.17
CA PRO A 116 -31.49 -12.86 17.93
C PRO A 116 -32.92 -12.31 17.90
N GLN A 117 -33.35 -11.78 16.75
CA GLN A 117 -34.73 -11.36 16.54
C GLN A 117 -35.55 -12.51 15.93
N ALA A 118 -36.67 -12.86 16.58
CA ALA A 118 -37.57 -13.88 16.07
C ALA A 118 -38.06 -13.53 14.65
N PRO A 119 -38.16 -14.53 13.73
CA PRO A 119 -38.07 -15.97 13.97
C PRO A 119 -36.63 -16.54 13.94
N SER A 120 -35.61 -15.71 13.71
CA SER A 120 -34.22 -16.18 13.68
C SER A 120 -33.76 -16.63 15.07
N SER A 121 -33.09 -17.79 15.12
CA SER A 121 -32.41 -18.28 16.33
C SER A 121 -30.97 -17.77 16.45
N THR A 122 -30.49 -17.00 15.46
CA THR A 122 -29.15 -16.40 15.41
C THR A 122 -29.22 -14.91 15.11
N VAL A 123 -28.15 -14.18 15.44
CA VAL A 123 -28.03 -12.76 15.08
C VAL A 123 -27.92 -12.64 13.56
N THR A 124 -28.76 -11.82 12.94
CA THR A 124 -28.80 -11.66 11.48
C THR A 124 -27.86 -10.52 11.00
N PRO A 125 -27.42 -10.53 9.73
CA PRO A 125 -26.65 -9.43 9.14
C PRO A 125 -27.31 -8.06 9.31
N GLU A 126 -28.65 -7.97 9.22
CA GLU A 126 -29.40 -6.72 9.39
C GLU A 126 -29.28 -6.18 10.82
N GLN A 127 -29.23 -7.08 11.82
CA GLN A 127 -28.98 -6.68 13.21
C GLN A 127 -27.56 -6.14 13.38
N VAL A 128 -26.57 -6.72 12.70
CA VAL A 128 -25.18 -6.22 12.69
C VAL A 128 -25.11 -4.83 12.05
N GLN A 129 -25.75 -4.62 10.90
CA GLN A 129 -25.80 -3.32 10.22
C GLN A 129 -26.46 -2.25 11.10
N LYS A 130 -27.54 -2.59 11.80
CA LYS A 130 -28.18 -1.66 12.74
C LYS A 130 -27.21 -1.20 13.83
N VAL A 131 -26.39 -2.10 14.38
CA VAL A 131 -25.37 -1.73 15.37
C VAL A 131 -24.31 -0.82 14.76
N LEU A 132 -23.86 -1.08 13.53
CA LEU A 132 -22.90 -0.23 12.83
C LEU A 132 -23.43 1.20 12.61
N GLN A 133 -24.72 1.34 12.26
CA GLN A 133 -25.38 2.62 12.02
C GLN A 133 -25.61 3.42 13.31
N GLN A 134 -25.81 2.75 14.44
CA GLN A 134 -26.21 3.39 15.71
C GLN A 134 -25.04 3.58 16.70
N SER A 135 -23.93 2.85 16.49
CA SER A 135 -22.74 2.95 17.34
C SER A 135 -22.00 4.27 17.09
N THR A 136 -21.69 4.98 18.16
CA THR A 136 -20.92 6.24 18.11
C THR A 136 -19.52 6.02 17.54
N ALA A 137 -18.94 4.84 17.77
CA ALA A 137 -17.64 4.47 17.26
C ALA A 137 -17.65 4.09 15.78
N ASN A 138 -18.80 3.79 15.14
CA ASN A 138 -18.85 3.22 13.79
C ASN A 138 -19.60 4.08 12.78
N MET A 139 -20.62 4.81 13.22
CA MET A 139 -21.42 5.69 12.38
C MET A 139 -20.51 6.71 11.66
N GLY A 140 -20.73 6.87 10.35
CA GLY A 140 -20.00 7.83 9.50
C GLY A 140 -18.51 7.53 9.31
N ALA A 141 -18.04 6.30 9.58
CA ALA A 141 -16.67 5.92 9.27
C ALA A 141 -16.48 5.79 7.75
N TYR A 142 -15.42 6.40 7.24
CA TYR A 142 -14.94 6.22 5.87
C TYR A 142 -13.46 5.89 5.90
N MET A 143 -12.95 5.33 4.80
CA MET A 143 -11.57 4.87 4.71
C MET A 143 -10.69 5.94 4.05
N GLN A 144 -9.45 6.05 4.52
CA GLN A 144 -8.47 6.99 4.01
C GLN A 144 -7.08 6.36 3.96
N PHE A 145 -6.37 6.55 2.85
CA PHE A 145 -4.95 6.29 2.75
C PHE A 145 -4.16 7.60 2.79
N SER A 146 -3.07 7.63 3.54
CA SER A 146 -2.22 8.84 3.66
C SER A 146 -0.86 8.51 4.26
N ILE A 147 0.11 9.40 4.10
CA ILE A 147 1.40 9.32 4.80
C ILE A 147 1.34 10.20 6.05
N ARG A 148 1.70 9.62 7.20
CA ARG A 148 1.57 10.28 8.50
C ARG A 148 2.86 10.17 9.30
N ARG A 149 3.09 11.15 10.18
CA ARG A 149 4.15 11.06 11.19
C ARG A 149 3.82 9.93 12.16
N LYS A 150 4.78 9.05 12.43
CA LYS A 150 4.57 7.88 13.30
C LYS A 150 4.22 8.27 14.74
N THR A 151 4.72 9.42 15.20
CA THR A 151 4.62 9.88 16.59
C THR A 151 3.22 10.34 16.98
N ASP A 152 2.54 11.09 16.11
CA ASP A 152 1.25 11.72 16.43
C ASP A 152 0.13 11.40 15.41
N LEU A 153 0.47 10.65 14.36
CA LEU A 153 -0.39 10.30 13.23
C LEU A 153 -0.96 11.50 12.48
N THR A 154 -0.31 12.66 12.58
CA THR A 154 -0.67 13.82 11.76
C THR A 154 -0.23 13.61 10.31
N LEU A 155 -1.02 14.16 9.39
CA LEU A 155 -0.74 14.09 7.95
C LEU A 155 0.59 14.77 7.62
N ASN A 156 1.40 14.15 6.76
CA ASN A 156 2.67 14.72 6.30
C ASN A 156 2.54 15.19 4.85
N VAL A 157 2.19 16.46 4.67
CA VAL A 157 1.88 17.07 3.37
C VAL A 157 3.12 17.34 2.50
N ASP A 158 4.26 17.61 3.12
CA ASP A 158 5.54 17.95 2.43
C ASP A 158 6.16 16.76 1.68
N LEU A 159 5.64 15.55 1.88
CA LEU A 159 6.17 14.34 1.24
C LEU A 159 5.64 14.06 -0.17
N ILE A 160 4.50 14.64 -0.55
CA ILE A 160 3.77 14.18 -1.75
C ILE A 160 3.95 15.09 -2.96
N SER A 161 4.25 16.38 -2.77
CA SER A 161 4.76 17.25 -3.84
C SER A 161 5.42 18.50 -3.27
N PRO A 162 6.65 18.83 -3.66
CA PRO A 162 7.34 20.05 -3.24
C PRO A 162 7.29 21.22 -4.25
N GLY A 163 6.59 21.15 -5.39
CA GLY A 163 6.56 22.24 -6.40
C GLY A 163 5.14 22.61 -6.85
N ALA A 164 4.71 23.87 -7.04
CA ALA A 164 5.43 25.00 -7.66
C ALA A 164 5.22 26.37 -6.96
N ASN A 165 4.85 26.39 -5.68
CA ASN A 165 4.81 27.63 -4.90
C ASN A 165 5.66 27.44 -3.65
N ASN A 166 6.81 28.11 -3.60
CA ASN A 166 7.74 28.20 -2.46
C ASN A 166 7.11 28.83 -1.19
N ASN A 167 5.78 28.79 -1.06
CA ASN A 167 5.08 29.24 0.10
C ASN A 167 4.96 28.08 1.08
N ILE A 168 6.05 27.84 1.82
CA ILE A 168 6.07 27.03 3.06
C ILE A 168 4.91 27.42 4.01
N ASN A 169 4.32 28.62 3.84
CA ASN A 169 3.16 29.08 4.59
C ASN A 169 1.81 28.48 4.12
N SER A 170 1.78 27.63 3.08
CA SER A 170 0.59 26.90 2.65
C SER A 170 0.82 25.39 2.67
N LEU A 171 1.30 24.87 3.82
CA LEU A 171 1.23 23.44 4.19
C LEU A 171 -0.22 22.98 4.42
N ILE A 172 -1.11 23.37 3.52
CA ILE A 172 -2.53 23.10 3.59
C ILE A 172 -2.78 21.71 2.98
N PRO A 173 -3.32 20.75 3.75
CA PRO A 173 -3.71 19.44 3.24
C PRO A 173 -4.65 19.52 2.03
N GLN A 174 -4.40 18.72 1.00
CA GLN A 174 -5.23 18.64 -0.21
C GLN A 174 -5.78 17.22 -0.41
N PRO A 175 -7.11 17.05 -0.55
CA PRO A 175 -7.72 15.77 -0.92
C PRO A 175 -7.22 15.26 -2.27
N ASN A 176 -7.17 13.93 -2.45
CA ASN A 176 -6.68 13.22 -3.64
C ASN A 176 -5.19 13.43 -3.99
N ARG A 177 -4.53 14.40 -3.37
CA ARG A 177 -3.07 14.56 -3.38
C ARG A 177 -2.47 13.97 -2.11
N ASP A 178 -2.78 14.55 -0.95
CA ASP A 178 -2.13 14.20 0.32
C ASP A 178 -2.78 12.98 0.99
N ALA A 179 -4.04 12.72 0.63
CA ALA A 179 -4.80 11.58 1.07
C ALA A 179 -5.77 11.12 -0.01
N ILE A 180 -5.94 9.80 -0.14
CA ILE A 180 -6.99 9.20 -0.97
C ILE A 180 -8.12 8.77 -0.04
N LEU A 181 -9.34 9.24 -0.28
CA LEU A 181 -10.51 8.93 0.54
C LEU A 181 -11.49 8.06 -0.25
N PHE A 182 -12.06 7.07 0.44
CA PHE A 182 -13.17 6.27 -0.04
C PHE A 182 -14.42 6.66 0.75
N LEU A 183 -15.23 7.55 0.16
CA LEU A 183 -16.40 8.16 0.81
C LEU A 183 -17.63 7.23 0.87
N GLN A 184 -17.48 5.97 0.48
CA GLN A 184 -18.57 5.00 0.50
C GLN A 184 -19.06 4.78 1.94
N ASP A 185 -20.37 4.71 2.13
CA ASP A 185 -20.96 4.31 3.40
C ASP A 185 -20.62 2.85 3.71
N LEU A 186 -19.86 2.62 4.78
CA LEU A 186 -19.45 1.29 5.22
C LEU A 186 -20.54 0.57 6.04
N THR A 187 -21.60 1.28 6.44
CA THR A 187 -22.64 0.79 7.33
C THR A 187 -23.91 0.32 6.60
N THR A 188 -24.12 0.78 5.36
CA THR A 188 -25.34 0.52 4.58
C THR A 188 -25.04 0.14 3.13
N GLY A 189 -26.08 -0.06 2.32
CA GLY A 189 -25.97 -0.33 0.89
C GLY A 189 -25.25 -1.63 0.56
N PHE A 190 -24.61 -1.68 -0.62
CA PHE A 190 -23.87 -2.84 -1.10
C PHE A 190 -22.70 -3.19 -0.18
N VAL A 191 -21.88 -2.21 0.22
CA VAL A 191 -20.70 -2.44 1.08
C VAL A 191 -21.10 -2.95 2.46
N GLY A 192 -22.10 -2.35 3.10
CA GLY A 192 -22.63 -2.84 4.37
C GLY A 192 -23.15 -4.28 4.27
N ASN A 193 -23.84 -4.62 3.17
CA ASN A 193 -24.28 -5.99 2.90
C ASN A 193 -23.08 -6.94 2.75
N MET A 194 -22.10 -6.59 1.91
CA MET A 194 -20.92 -7.42 1.67
C MET A 194 -20.08 -7.65 2.94
N LEU A 195 -19.94 -6.63 3.79
CA LEU A 195 -19.22 -6.75 5.07
C LEU A 195 -19.94 -7.62 6.10
N THR A 196 -21.28 -7.72 6.01
CA THR A 196 -22.10 -8.48 6.96
C THR A 196 -22.53 -9.85 6.43
N LYS A 197 -22.34 -10.08 5.14
CA LYS A 197 -22.60 -11.35 4.47
C LYS A 197 -21.70 -12.44 5.06
N GLU A 198 -22.27 -13.64 5.19
CA GLU A 198 -21.60 -14.86 5.66
C GLU A 198 -21.09 -14.81 7.12
N ILE A 199 -21.39 -13.75 7.89
CA ILE A 199 -21.17 -13.75 9.33
C ILE A 199 -22.09 -14.80 9.97
N LYS A 200 -21.53 -15.60 10.87
CA LYS A 200 -22.27 -16.65 11.57
C LYS A 200 -21.97 -16.60 13.05
N PHE A 201 -23.02 -16.84 13.85
CA PHE A 201 -22.95 -16.97 15.29
C PHE A 201 -23.50 -18.33 15.72
N THR A 202 -23.02 -18.86 16.85
CA THR A 202 -23.70 -19.96 17.54
C THR A 202 -25.04 -19.49 18.10
N GLY A 203 -25.91 -20.43 18.50
CA GLY A 203 -27.14 -20.10 19.25
C GLY A 203 -26.87 -19.44 20.62
N THR A 204 -25.63 -19.48 21.10
CA THR A 204 -25.17 -18.81 22.34
C THR A 204 -24.48 -17.46 22.07
N GLY A 205 -24.41 -17.02 20.82
CA GLY A 205 -23.81 -15.73 20.43
C GLY A 205 -22.29 -15.77 20.18
N THR A 206 -21.63 -16.92 20.16
CA THR A 206 -20.19 -16.99 19.83
C THR A 206 -19.97 -16.85 18.34
N VAL A 207 -18.94 -16.11 17.90
CA VAL A 207 -18.60 -15.95 16.47
C VAL A 207 -18.12 -17.29 15.88
N LEU A 208 -18.82 -17.79 14.86
CA LEU A 208 -18.45 -18.97 14.08
C LEU A 208 -17.75 -18.61 12.76
N ALA A 209 -18.14 -17.48 12.16
CA ALA A 209 -17.53 -16.97 10.94
C ALA A 209 -17.58 -15.43 10.94
N GLU A 210 -16.47 -14.79 10.55
CA GLU A 210 -16.33 -13.32 10.49
C GLU A 210 -16.81 -12.72 9.15
N GLY A 211 -17.28 -13.55 8.21
CA GLY A 211 -17.55 -13.13 6.84
C GLY A 211 -16.28 -13.02 5.98
N SER A 212 -16.45 -12.64 4.72
CA SER A 212 -15.34 -12.45 3.76
C SER A 212 -14.83 -11.00 3.75
N ARG A 213 -13.57 -10.81 3.36
CA ARG A 213 -13.01 -9.46 3.14
C ARG A 213 -13.59 -8.87 1.86
N THR A 214 -14.12 -7.65 1.96
CA THR A 214 -14.62 -6.86 0.83
C THR A 214 -13.45 -6.11 0.18
N TYR A 215 -13.22 -6.36 -1.11
CA TYR A 215 -12.11 -5.76 -1.86
C TYR A 215 -12.55 -4.71 -2.87
N ASN A 216 -13.86 -4.61 -3.14
CA ASN A 216 -14.48 -3.59 -3.99
C ASN A 216 -15.46 -2.79 -3.13
N LEU A 217 -15.23 -1.48 -3.01
CA LEU A 217 -16.14 -0.56 -2.32
C LEU A 217 -17.13 0.12 -3.28
N SER A 218 -17.03 -0.17 -4.58
CA SER A 218 -17.91 0.37 -5.62
C SER A 218 -19.08 -0.58 -5.88
N ASP A 219 -20.24 0.00 -6.23
CA ASP A 219 -21.44 -0.71 -6.64
C ASP A 219 -21.39 -1.12 -8.14
N THR A 220 -20.27 -0.86 -8.82
CA THR A 220 -20.08 -1.17 -10.23
C THR A 220 -19.83 -2.67 -10.47
N PRO A 221 -20.29 -3.21 -11.62
CA PRO A 221 -20.03 -4.61 -12.00
C PRO A 221 -18.54 -4.94 -12.11
N ASP A 222 -17.74 -3.95 -12.52
CA ASP A 222 -16.29 -4.09 -12.62
C ASP A 222 -15.65 -3.90 -11.24
N PRO A 223 -14.81 -4.85 -10.78
CA PRO A 223 -14.12 -4.72 -9.51
C PRO A 223 -13.11 -3.57 -9.55
N VAL A 224 -13.34 -2.55 -8.71
CA VAL A 224 -12.38 -1.45 -8.51
C VAL A 224 -11.52 -1.78 -7.29
N PRO A 225 -10.18 -1.87 -7.42
CA PRO A 225 -9.32 -2.15 -6.28
C PRO A 225 -9.35 -1.00 -5.27
N ILE A 226 -9.33 -1.33 -3.98
CA ILE A 226 -9.10 -0.35 -2.91
C ILE A 226 -7.62 0.00 -2.91
N GLN A 227 -7.24 1.08 -3.60
CA GLN A 227 -5.84 1.48 -3.75
C GLN A 227 -5.63 2.99 -3.66
N ALA A 228 -4.42 3.37 -3.27
CA ALA A 228 -3.96 4.74 -3.24
C ALA A 228 -2.59 4.85 -3.92
N SER A 229 -2.41 5.91 -4.71
CA SER A 229 -1.17 6.22 -5.41
C SER A 229 -0.66 7.58 -4.97
N PHE A 230 0.63 7.68 -4.67
CA PHE A 230 1.28 8.89 -4.16
C PHE A 230 2.45 9.28 -5.07
N GLY A 231 2.48 10.56 -5.45
CA GLY A 231 3.46 11.16 -6.36
C GLY A 231 4.77 11.56 -5.72
N LEU A 232 5.35 10.74 -4.82
CA LEU A 232 6.58 11.05 -4.07
C LEU A 232 7.83 11.37 -4.93
N ASN A 233 7.72 11.11 -6.23
CA ASN A 233 8.72 11.19 -7.29
C ASN A 233 8.28 12.15 -8.43
N GLN A 234 7.20 12.93 -8.24
CA GLN A 234 6.59 13.80 -9.25
C GLN A 234 7.02 15.25 -9.07
N THR A 235 8.32 15.47 -9.01
CA THR A 235 8.94 16.79 -8.99
C THR A 235 9.41 17.17 -10.39
N ALA A 236 9.17 18.42 -10.80
CA ALA A 236 9.83 18.96 -11.97
C ALA A 236 11.34 19.01 -11.69
N ASP A 237 12.15 18.47 -12.60
CA ASP A 237 13.58 18.64 -12.53
C ASP A 237 13.93 20.01 -13.11
N GLU A 238 13.95 21.03 -12.25
CA GLU A 238 14.66 22.26 -12.61
C GLU A 238 16.13 21.92 -12.49
N THR A 239 16.86 21.95 -13.61
CA THR A 239 18.31 21.72 -13.59
C THR A 239 18.95 22.70 -12.61
N LEU A 240 19.36 22.23 -11.44
CA LEU A 240 20.21 23.04 -10.57
C LEU A 240 21.53 23.27 -11.30
N PRO A 241 22.06 24.51 -11.37
CA PRO A 241 23.49 24.65 -11.46
C PRO A 241 24.08 23.93 -10.25
N ALA A 242 24.94 22.95 -10.52
CA ALA A 242 25.97 22.42 -9.63
C ALA A 242 25.95 23.06 -8.22
N SER A 243 25.37 22.40 -7.21
CA SER A 243 25.36 22.98 -5.86
C SER A 243 26.78 23.39 -5.46
N THR A 244 26.98 24.66 -5.13
CA THR A 244 28.23 25.18 -4.57
C THR A 244 28.44 24.77 -3.11
N ASP A 245 27.55 23.96 -2.55
CA ASP A 245 27.55 23.61 -1.13
C ASP A 245 28.54 22.48 -0.83
N ASN A 246 29.82 22.84 -0.89
CA ASN A 246 30.97 22.02 -0.52
C ASN A 246 31.21 22.00 1.00
N SER A 247 30.24 22.42 1.81
CA SER A 247 30.46 22.76 3.23
C SER A 247 30.68 21.55 4.15
N ASN A 248 30.46 20.31 3.70
CA ASN A 248 30.58 19.10 4.54
C ASN A 248 31.54 18.02 4.02
N GLY A 249 32.47 18.32 3.11
CA GLY A 249 33.55 17.40 2.75
C GLY A 249 33.13 16.07 2.10
N ASN A 250 31.92 15.99 1.54
CA ASN A 250 31.44 14.82 0.80
C ASN A 250 31.66 15.06 -0.71
N PRO A 251 32.57 14.33 -1.39
CA PRO A 251 32.90 14.59 -2.78
C PRO A 251 31.72 14.23 -3.70
N GLU A 252 31.14 15.27 -4.31
CA GLU A 252 30.43 15.30 -5.59
C GLU A 252 29.53 14.11 -5.97
N ILE A 253 28.27 14.15 -5.51
CA ILE A 253 27.15 13.61 -6.29
C ILE A 253 26.19 14.76 -6.56
N LYS A 254 26.25 15.34 -7.77
CA LYS A 254 25.20 16.25 -8.25
C LYS A 254 23.97 15.40 -8.57
N PHE A 255 23.02 15.39 -7.64
CA PHE A 255 21.68 14.92 -7.90
C PHE A 255 20.92 15.98 -8.71
N GLY A 256 19.99 15.56 -9.57
CA GLY A 256 18.88 16.45 -9.92
C GLY A 256 18.07 16.80 -8.70
N ILE A 257 17.34 17.93 -8.74
CA ILE A 257 16.43 18.32 -7.64
C ILE A 257 15.49 17.17 -7.33
N ALA A 258 14.99 16.54 -8.40
CA ALA A 258 13.96 15.53 -8.31
C ALA A 258 14.47 14.23 -7.65
N GLU A 259 15.72 13.82 -7.94
CA GLU A 259 16.36 12.66 -7.29
C GLU A 259 16.76 12.97 -5.84
N TYR A 260 17.28 14.17 -5.58
CA TYR A 260 17.62 14.61 -4.23
C TYR A 260 16.41 14.61 -3.30
N TYR A 261 15.29 15.17 -3.77
CA TYR A 261 14.03 15.17 -3.04
C TYR A 261 13.55 13.74 -2.76
N SER A 262 13.56 12.88 -3.78
CA SER A 262 13.15 11.49 -3.62
C SER A 262 14.02 10.77 -2.57
N ASP A 263 15.32 11.08 -2.48
CA ASP A 263 16.20 10.53 -1.44
C ASP A 263 15.86 11.05 -0.04
N ILE A 264 15.53 12.34 0.11
CA ILE A 264 15.02 12.90 1.37
C ILE A 264 13.75 12.18 1.81
N VAL A 265 12.80 11.97 0.90
CA VAL A 265 11.55 11.25 1.20
C VAL A 265 11.84 9.85 1.73
N ARG A 266 12.75 9.12 1.09
CA ARG A 266 13.13 7.76 1.51
C ARG A 266 13.85 7.75 2.85
N LYS A 267 14.70 8.75 3.11
CA LYS A 267 15.34 8.97 4.42
C LYS A 267 14.30 9.22 5.52
N LYS A 268 13.22 9.97 5.25
CA LYS A 268 12.11 10.17 6.21
C LYS A 268 11.40 8.86 6.59
N PHE A 269 11.26 7.90 5.67
CA PHE A 269 10.75 6.56 5.99
C PHE A 269 11.74 5.71 6.81
N ASN A 270 13.03 5.83 6.49
CA ASN A 270 14.12 5.13 7.16
C ASN A 270 14.50 5.72 8.54
N SER A 271 14.08 6.95 8.84
CA SER A 271 14.43 7.66 10.07
C SER A 271 14.12 6.82 11.32
N THR A 272 14.99 6.87 12.30
CA THR A 272 14.75 6.34 13.65
C THR A 272 14.23 7.42 14.61
N ALA A 273 14.16 8.67 14.16
CA ALA A 273 13.77 9.83 14.95
C ALA A 273 12.25 10.05 14.97
N ASN A 274 11.84 11.08 15.71
CA ASN A 274 10.43 11.44 15.94
C ASN A 274 9.69 11.92 14.68
N ASP A 275 10.42 12.23 13.62
CA ASP A 275 9.91 12.65 12.31
C ASP A 275 9.65 11.48 11.36
N ARG A 276 9.95 10.24 11.77
CA ARG A 276 9.72 9.05 10.96
C ARG A 276 8.29 9.00 10.46
N VAL A 277 8.12 8.76 9.17
CA VAL A 277 6.81 8.60 8.56
C VAL A 277 6.43 7.14 8.34
N ILE A 278 5.13 6.90 8.32
CA ILE A 278 4.52 5.63 7.96
C ILE A 278 3.41 5.88 6.94
N LEU A 279 3.23 4.92 6.04
CA LEU A 279 2.06 4.88 5.17
C LEU A 279 0.90 4.30 5.98
N THR A 280 -0.29 4.86 5.86
CA THR A 280 -1.42 4.49 6.71
C THR A 280 -2.67 4.20 5.88
N ALA A 281 -3.42 3.19 6.33
CA ALA A 281 -4.79 2.90 5.93
C ALA A 281 -5.66 3.06 7.19
N VAL A 282 -6.26 4.24 7.33
CA VAL A 282 -6.97 4.70 8.54
C VAL A 282 -8.44 4.95 8.26
N PHE A 283 -9.20 5.19 9.32
CA PHE A 283 -10.60 5.56 9.26
C PHE A 283 -10.81 6.99 9.76
N GLY A 284 -11.67 7.76 9.07
CA GLY A 284 -11.92 9.19 9.35
C GLY A 284 -12.93 9.48 10.48
N GLY A 285 -12.99 10.76 10.88
CA GLY A 285 -13.47 11.18 12.22
C GLY A 285 -14.84 11.86 12.36
N LYS A 286 -15.52 12.31 11.30
CA LYS A 286 -16.85 12.96 11.41
C LYS A 286 -17.72 12.61 10.21
N ALA A 287 -19.04 12.53 10.41
CA ALA A 287 -20.01 12.36 9.33
C ALA A 287 -19.82 13.50 8.31
N LEU A 288 -19.68 13.13 7.04
CA LEU A 288 -19.57 14.09 5.94
C LEU A 288 -20.95 14.70 5.71
N ASP A 289 -21.07 16.00 5.92
CA ASP A 289 -22.31 16.74 5.65
C ASP A 289 -22.28 17.19 4.19
N GLY A 290 -22.80 16.33 3.31
CA GLY A 290 -22.67 16.50 1.86
C GLY A 290 -21.26 16.15 1.34
N ALA A 291 -21.13 15.97 0.04
CA ALA A 291 -19.91 15.47 -0.64
C ALA A 291 -18.67 16.38 -0.54
N ASN A 292 -18.65 17.39 0.33
CA ASN A 292 -17.56 18.35 0.47
C ASN A 292 -16.47 17.79 1.39
N VAL A 293 -15.43 17.21 0.78
CA VAL A 293 -14.20 16.82 1.48
C VAL A 293 -13.41 18.08 1.83
N THR A 294 -13.26 18.35 3.13
CA THR A 294 -12.50 19.52 3.64
C THR A 294 -11.09 19.14 4.09
N GLU A 295 -10.23 20.14 4.31
CA GLU A 295 -8.90 19.97 4.92
C GLU A 295 -8.97 19.34 6.32
N GLU A 296 -10.00 19.71 7.08
CA GLU A 296 -10.29 19.14 8.39
C GLU A 296 -10.62 17.64 8.28
N THR A 297 -11.35 17.26 7.23
CA THR A 297 -11.73 15.87 6.95
C THR A 297 -10.50 14.97 6.81
N ILE A 298 -9.52 15.35 5.99
CA ILE A 298 -8.31 14.54 5.76
C ILE A 298 -7.33 14.54 6.93
N SER A 299 -7.42 15.54 7.81
CA SER A 299 -6.58 15.65 9.00
C SER A 299 -7.09 14.79 10.16
N GLN A 300 -8.39 14.53 10.20
CA GLN A 300 -9.04 13.78 11.28
C GLN A 300 -8.95 12.25 11.08
N VAL A 301 -8.39 11.57 12.09
CA VAL A 301 -8.44 10.11 12.21
C VAL A 301 -9.33 9.71 13.38
N ARG A 302 -10.04 8.59 13.22
CA ARG A 302 -10.84 8.01 14.29
C ARG A 302 -9.91 7.44 15.35
N ARG A 303 -10.05 7.93 16.58
CA ARG A 303 -9.17 7.63 17.73
C ARG A 303 -9.85 6.72 18.75
N GLN A 304 -9.05 5.97 19.50
CA GLN A 304 -9.56 5.13 20.57
C GLN A 304 -10.14 6.02 21.68
N THR A 305 -11.38 5.76 22.08
CA THR A 305 -12.11 6.61 23.05
C THR A 305 -11.42 6.71 24.41
N SER A 306 -10.73 5.65 24.84
CA SER A 306 -9.97 5.61 26.10
C SER A 306 -8.54 6.15 25.98
N ASP A 307 -7.99 6.26 24.77
CA ASP A 307 -6.63 6.73 24.52
C ASP A 307 -6.62 7.52 23.21
N VAL A 308 -6.86 8.83 23.34
CA VAL A 308 -6.96 9.72 22.19
C VAL A 308 -5.64 9.81 21.43
N SER A 309 -4.51 9.31 21.93
CA SER A 309 -3.26 9.28 21.14
C SER A 309 -3.26 8.19 20.06
N LYS A 310 -4.12 7.18 20.18
CA LYS A 310 -4.17 6.01 19.29
C LYS A 310 -5.29 6.12 18.26
N ALA A 311 -5.06 5.61 17.05
CA ALA A 311 -6.03 5.65 15.94
C ALA A 311 -6.44 4.24 15.47
N PHE A 312 -7.54 4.13 14.72
CA PHE A 312 -7.94 2.87 14.11
C PHE A 312 -7.38 2.72 12.68
N GLY A 313 -6.97 1.51 12.32
CA GLY A 313 -6.44 1.16 11.00
C GLY A 313 -5.08 0.44 11.06
N ARG A 314 -4.39 0.41 9.93
CA ARG A 314 -3.05 -0.18 9.78
C ARG A 314 -2.03 0.86 9.36
N GLY A 315 -0.85 0.77 9.95
CA GLY A 315 0.35 1.51 9.55
C GLY A 315 1.33 0.57 8.86
N TYR A 316 2.05 1.08 7.88
CA TYR A 316 3.07 0.36 7.14
C TYR A 316 4.35 1.19 7.23
N SER A 317 5.32 0.67 7.98
CA SER A 317 6.65 1.22 7.99
C SER A 317 7.45 0.63 6.85
N LEU A 318 8.06 1.49 6.04
CA LEU A 318 8.82 1.12 4.86
C LEU A 318 10.32 1.30 5.14
N LYS A 319 11.12 0.37 4.61
CA LYS A 319 12.58 0.46 4.65
C LYS A 319 13.15 0.48 3.24
N PHE A 320 13.82 1.57 2.90
CA PHE A 320 14.53 1.72 1.64
C PHE A 320 16.01 1.43 1.87
N GLU A 321 16.62 0.68 0.97
CA GLU A 321 18.05 0.39 1.01
C GLU A 321 18.62 0.49 -0.42
N PRO A 322 19.92 0.75 -0.59
CA PRO A 322 20.56 0.53 -1.88
C PRO A 322 20.57 -0.98 -2.17
N LYS A 323 20.51 -1.36 -3.45
CA LYS A 323 20.55 -2.76 -3.87
C LYS A 323 21.88 -3.46 -3.50
N VAL A 324 23.00 -2.71 -3.47
CA VAL A 324 24.34 -3.18 -3.04
C VAL A 324 24.88 -2.24 -1.97
N ARG A 325 25.44 -2.78 -0.88
CA ARG A 325 25.72 -2.06 0.38
C ARG A 325 27.21 -1.88 0.68
N ASN A 326 28.04 -1.63 -0.33
CA ASN A 326 29.50 -1.64 -0.15
C ASN A 326 30.14 -0.24 -0.02
N VAL A 327 29.41 0.86 -0.31
CA VAL A 327 29.93 2.22 -0.21
C VAL A 327 28.96 3.12 0.55
N ALA A 328 29.44 3.84 1.56
CA ALA A 328 28.67 4.83 2.29
C ALA A 328 28.28 6.02 1.39
N GLY A 329 27.04 6.50 1.49
CA GLY A 329 26.56 7.71 0.78
C GLY A 329 25.69 7.49 -0.45
N TRP A 330 25.39 6.24 -0.83
CA TRP A 330 24.54 5.96 -1.99
C TRP A 330 23.03 5.97 -1.69
N VAL A 331 22.26 6.25 -2.76
CA VAL A 331 20.82 6.47 -2.72
C VAL A 331 20.07 5.19 -2.39
N ASN A 332 19.14 5.27 -1.44
CA ASN A 332 18.22 4.18 -1.16
C ASN A 332 17.21 4.12 -2.31
N ASN A 333 17.28 3.17 -3.25
CA ASN A 333 16.41 3.19 -4.44
C ASN A 333 15.52 1.95 -4.57
N VAL A 334 15.61 1.02 -3.62
CA VAL A 334 14.73 -0.16 -3.56
C VAL A 334 14.14 -0.31 -2.17
N LEU A 335 12.95 -0.90 -2.10
CA LEU A 335 12.46 -1.50 -0.87
C LEU A 335 13.29 -2.77 -0.60
N SER A 336 13.84 -2.88 0.60
CA SER A 336 14.53 -4.10 1.04
C SER A 336 13.60 -5.33 1.07
N GLY A 337 14.17 -6.53 1.05
CA GLY A 337 13.38 -7.78 1.04
C GLY A 337 12.42 -7.94 2.23
N THR A 338 12.73 -7.29 3.36
CA THR A 338 11.92 -7.25 4.60
C THR A 338 11.37 -5.84 4.90
N ALA A 339 11.24 -5.01 3.87
CA ALA A 339 11.04 -3.57 4.03
C ALA A 339 9.74 -3.14 4.70
N VAL A 340 8.70 -3.97 4.64
CA VAL A 340 7.37 -3.58 5.10
C VAL A 340 7.12 -4.21 6.46
N THR A 341 7.00 -3.35 7.47
CA THR A 341 6.50 -3.73 8.80
C THR A 341 5.08 -3.20 8.97
N GLU A 342 4.13 -4.11 9.21
CA GLU A 342 2.73 -3.77 9.45
C GLU A 342 2.47 -3.54 10.94
N ILE A 343 1.78 -2.45 11.27
CA ILE A 343 1.54 -1.95 12.62
C ILE A 343 0.03 -1.80 12.81
N ASP A 344 -0.51 -2.34 13.88
CA ASP A 344 -1.87 -2.02 14.32
C ASP A 344 -1.85 -0.63 14.97
N LEU A 345 -2.56 0.34 14.38
CA LEU A 345 -2.55 1.72 14.88
C LEU A 345 -3.29 1.86 16.21
N SER A 346 -4.16 0.92 16.54
CA SER A 346 -4.93 0.92 17.79
C SER A 346 -4.11 0.43 18.97
N THR A 347 -3.04 -0.32 18.75
CA THR A 347 -2.13 -0.79 19.81
C THR A 347 -0.74 -0.17 19.70
N GLY A 348 -0.37 0.32 18.52
CA GLY A 348 0.99 0.76 18.18
C GLY A 348 1.99 -0.38 17.98
N THR A 349 1.53 -1.64 18.00
CA THR A 349 2.38 -2.83 17.94
C THR A 349 2.43 -3.42 16.53
N THR A 350 3.52 -4.10 16.20
CA THR A 350 3.64 -4.88 14.97
C THR A 350 2.56 -5.97 14.94
N VAL A 351 1.92 -6.16 13.79
CA VAL A 351 0.93 -7.23 13.58
C VAL A 351 1.64 -8.57 13.56
N GLN A 352 1.32 -9.45 14.52
CA GLN A 352 1.95 -10.77 14.61
C GLN A 352 1.62 -11.64 13.40
N GLY A 353 2.63 -12.31 12.85
CA GLY A 353 2.46 -13.19 11.69
C GLY A 353 2.25 -12.48 10.35
N ALA A 354 2.27 -11.13 10.31
CA ALA A 354 2.33 -10.40 9.04
C ALA A 354 3.72 -10.61 8.39
N GLN A 355 3.74 -11.14 7.17
CA GLN A 355 4.96 -11.33 6.39
C GLN A 355 4.83 -10.66 5.03
N TRP A 356 5.87 -9.96 4.63
CA TRP A 356 5.97 -9.24 3.36
C TRP A 356 7.20 -9.70 2.62
N THR A 357 7.08 -9.80 1.29
CA THR A 357 8.19 -10.15 0.41
C THR A 357 8.24 -9.14 -0.73
N CYS A 358 9.38 -8.47 -0.88
CA CYS A 358 9.61 -7.47 -1.91
C CYS A 358 10.51 -8.01 -3.02
N GLU A 359 10.05 -7.89 -4.25
CA GLU A 359 10.83 -8.17 -5.46
C GLU A 359 11.17 -6.86 -6.17
N ASN A 360 12.39 -6.78 -6.72
CA ASN A 360 12.92 -5.58 -7.35
C ASN A 360 13.16 -5.82 -8.83
N PHE A 361 12.40 -5.12 -9.69
CA PHE A 361 12.48 -5.21 -11.14
C PHE A 361 13.21 -4.02 -11.70
N LEU A 362 14.14 -4.26 -12.62
CA LEU A 362 14.86 -3.18 -13.26
C LEU A 362 13.92 -2.32 -14.12
N ILE A 363 14.05 -1.00 -14.02
CA ILE A 363 13.38 -0.06 -14.92
C ILE A 363 14.34 0.35 -16.04
N ALA A 364 14.02 -0.06 -17.26
CA ALA A 364 14.74 0.35 -18.46
C ALA A 364 14.09 1.59 -19.10
N LEU A 365 14.91 2.45 -19.72
CA LEU A 365 14.42 3.58 -20.51
C LEU A 365 13.44 3.10 -21.60
N PRO A 366 12.42 3.90 -21.97
CA PRO A 366 11.52 3.58 -23.08
C PRO A 366 12.27 3.20 -24.36
N ALA A 367 13.35 3.92 -24.68
CA ALA A 367 14.19 3.68 -25.85
C ALA A 367 14.95 2.34 -25.80
N HIS A 368 15.12 1.72 -24.62
CA HIS A 368 15.74 0.41 -24.48
C HIS A 368 14.75 -0.74 -24.66
N TYR A 369 13.43 -0.47 -24.72
CA TYR A 369 12.46 -1.53 -24.97
C TYR A 369 12.57 -2.04 -26.40
N ASP A 370 12.74 -3.36 -26.52
CA ASP A 370 13.02 -4.06 -27.77
C ASP A 370 14.16 -3.48 -28.63
N ASN A 371 15.13 -2.82 -27.99
CA ASN A 371 16.28 -2.24 -28.67
C ASN A 371 17.12 -3.33 -29.35
N LYS A 372 17.43 -3.13 -30.64
CA LYS A 372 18.22 -4.06 -31.47
C LYS A 372 19.66 -3.61 -31.69
N LYS A 373 20.02 -2.38 -31.28
CA LYS A 373 21.37 -1.86 -31.45
C LYS A 373 22.40 -2.74 -30.75
N LEU A 374 23.56 -2.90 -31.38
CA LEU A 374 24.69 -3.63 -30.82
C LEU A 374 25.44 -2.70 -29.85
N GLY A 375 25.93 -3.24 -28.73
CA GLY A 375 26.64 -2.46 -27.72
C GLY A 375 25.74 -1.57 -26.84
N GLU A 376 24.43 -1.80 -26.85
CA GLU A 376 23.45 -1.13 -25.99
C GLU A 376 22.63 -2.16 -25.20
N PRO A 377 22.19 -1.83 -23.97
CA PRO A 377 21.28 -2.68 -23.21
C PRO A 377 19.89 -2.74 -23.88
N THR A 378 19.15 -3.83 -23.62
CA THR A 378 17.78 -3.98 -24.12
C THR A 378 16.87 -4.64 -23.10
N CYS A 379 15.61 -4.17 -23.06
CA CYS A 379 14.52 -4.84 -22.37
C CYS A 379 13.70 -5.59 -23.43
N SER A 380 14.09 -6.85 -23.69
CA SER A 380 13.53 -7.65 -24.76
C SER A 380 12.13 -8.18 -24.40
N PRO A 381 11.11 -8.04 -25.28
CA PRO A 381 9.77 -8.55 -25.01
C PRO A 381 9.77 -10.03 -24.63
N LEU A 382 8.93 -10.42 -23.66
CA LEU A 382 8.75 -11.83 -23.28
C LEU A 382 8.10 -12.63 -24.42
N VAL A 383 8.57 -13.84 -24.64
CA VAL A 383 7.95 -14.84 -25.55
C VAL A 383 7.41 -16.02 -24.74
N ALA A 384 6.60 -16.86 -25.38
CA ALA A 384 5.94 -17.99 -24.71
C ALA A 384 6.92 -18.92 -23.96
N THR A 385 8.10 -19.17 -24.54
CA THR A 385 9.14 -20.02 -23.94
C THR A 385 9.81 -19.40 -22.72
N ASP A 386 9.68 -18.09 -22.49
CA ASP A 386 10.24 -17.43 -21.31
C ASP A 386 9.36 -17.62 -20.07
N MET A 387 8.10 -18.01 -20.24
CA MET A 387 7.06 -17.97 -19.20
C MET A 387 7.10 -19.20 -18.29
N THR A 388 8.19 -19.38 -17.55
CA THR A 388 8.26 -20.32 -16.42
C THR A 388 7.25 -19.95 -15.33
N GLU A 389 6.86 -20.90 -14.47
CA GLU A 389 5.91 -20.64 -13.37
C GLU A 389 6.34 -19.44 -12.50
N ALA A 390 7.62 -19.37 -12.15
CA ALA A 390 8.19 -18.26 -11.38
C ALA A 390 8.06 -16.91 -12.11
N ARG A 391 8.33 -16.85 -13.42
CA ARG A 391 8.19 -15.62 -14.21
C ARG A 391 6.75 -15.22 -14.42
N GLN A 392 5.85 -16.18 -14.62
CA GLN A 392 4.42 -15.89 -14.69
C GLN A 392 3.94 -15.24 -13.39
N LEU A 393 4.38 -15.75 -12.23
CA LEU A 393 4.05 -15.16 -10.94
C LEU A 393 4.59 -13.72 -10.83
N ALA A 394 5.86 -13.48 -11.20
CA ALA A 394 6.47 -12.16 -11.18
C ALA A 394 5.79 -11.16 -12.13
N VAL A 395 5.52 -11.56 -13.38
CA VAL A 395 4.76 -10.76 -14.37
C VAL A 395 3.41 -10.37 -13.82
N LYS A 396 2.71 -11.33 -13.22
CA LYS A 396 1.40 -11.05 -12.63
C LYS A 396 1.52 -10.07 -11.45
N LYS A 397 2.54 -10.19 -10.59
CA LYS A 397 2.79 -9.24 -9.48
C LYS A 397 2.98 -7.83 -9.99
N ILE A 398 3.76 -7.64 -11.06
CA ILE A 398 3.94 -6.34 -11.72
C ILE A 398 2.60 -5.82 -12.25
N ARG A 399 1.82 -6.67 -12.94
CA ARG A 399 0.56 -6.27 -13.57
C ARG A 399 -0.55 -5.85 -12.60
N ARG A 400 -0.46 -6.21 -11.32
CA ARG A 400 -1.35 -5.70 -10.27
C ARG A 400 -1.17 -4.22 -9.96
N GLN A 401 0.02 -3.71 -10.22
CA GLN A 401 0.41 -2.34 -9.83
C GLN A 401 0.64 -1.46 -11.05
N GLN A 402 1.03 -2.08 -12.18
CA GLN A 402 1.40 -1.38 -13.39
C GLN A 402 0.55 -1.88 -14.56
N SER A 403 -0.29 -0.98 -15.07
CA SER A 403 -1.17 -1.24 -16.21
C SER A 403 -0.38 -1.68 -17.44
N ALA A 404 -0.97 -2.60 -18.22
CA ALA A 404 -0.45 -2.98 -19.53
C ALA A 404 -0.50 -1.84 -20.55
N ALA A 405 -1.35 -0.84 -20.34
CA ALA A 405 -1.42 0.34 -21.19
C ALA A 405 -0.20 1.25 -21.04
N ASP A 406 0.39 1.30 -19.84
CA ASP A 406 1.44 2.26 -19.47
C ASP A 406 2.84 1.61 -19.38
N TRP A 407 2.91 0.30 -19.12
CA TRP A 407 4.18 -0.41 -18.87
C TRP A 407 4.38 -1.65 -19.73
N ASN A 408 5.56 -1.73 -20.33
CA ASN A 408 6.09 -2.93 -20.96
C ASN A 408 6.83 -3.80 -19.93
N ILE A 409 6.83 -5.12 -20.16
CA ILE A 409 7.58 -6.11 -19.38
C ILE A 409 8.43 -6.95 -20.34
N GLY A 410 9.68 -7.18 -19.99
CA GLY A 410 10.65 -7.89 -20.82
C GLY A 410 11.73 -8.59 -20.00
N LEU A 411 12.75 -9.09 -20.70
CA LEU A 411 13.99 -9.61 -20.12
C LEU A 411 15.10 -8.59 -20.31
N PHE A 412 15.81 -8.28 -19.24
CA PHE A 412 16.96 -7.40 -19.30
C PHE A 412 18.16 -8.12 -19.87
N ILE A 413 18.72 -7.58 -20.94
CA ILE A 413 19.94 -8.05 -21.56
C ILE A 413 20.97 -6.90 -21.44
N PRO A 414 22.06 -7.10 -20.68
CA PRO A 414 23.06 -6.07 -20.47
C PRO A 414 23.83 -5.76 -21.77
N LYS A 415 24.42 -4.57 -21.79
CA LYS A 415 25.42 -4.19 -22.78
C LYS A 415 26.59 -5.17 -22.73
N ASP A 416 27.13 -5.54 -23.89
CA ASP A 416 28.37 -6.32 -24.03
C ASP A 416 28.39 -7.71 -23.36
N THR A 417 27.24 -8.37 -23.14
CA THR A 417 27.21 -9.81 -22.84
C THR A 417 28.03 -10.55 -23.92
N ALA A 418 29.20 -11.04 -23.50
CA ALA A 418 30.41 -11.14 -24.33
C ALA A 418 30.27 -11.99 -25.61
N LEU A 419 30.95 -11.48 -26.67
CA LEU A 419 31.58 -12.24 -27.76
C LEU A 419 30.66 -13.05 -28.68
N GLY A 420 30.25 -12.39 -29.77
CA GLY A 420 30.37 -13.00 -31.10
C GLY A 420 29.11 -13.47 -31.79
N VAL A 421 27.94 -12.90 -31.54
CA VAL A 421 26.73 -13.55 -32.05
C VAL A 421 25.55 -12.63 -32.36
N THR A 422 24.84 -13.02 -33.42
CA THR A 422 23.69 -12.38 -34.05
C THR A 422 22.54 -12.10 -33.05
N PRO A 423 21.51 -11.31 -33.42
CA PRO A 423 20.29 -11.17 -32.60
C PRO A 423 19.70 -12.51 -32.11
N GLN A 424 19.97 -13.62 -32.80
CA GLN A 424 19.54 -14.98 -32.47
C GLN A 424 20.19 -15.57 -31.21
N ASP A 425 21.38 -15.16 -30.80
CA ASP A 425 22.04 -15.77 -29.63
C ASP A 425 21.76 -14.99 -28.35
N ARG A 426 21.38 -13.70 -28.47
CA ARG A 426 20.67 -12.98 -27.39
C ARG A 426 19.37 -13.72 -27.00
N ILE A 427 18.83 -14.54 -27.91
CA ILE A 427 17.62 -15.35 -27.69
C ILE A 427 17.94 -16.72 -27.08
N ALA A 428 19.16 -17.26 -27.23
CA ALA A 428 19.51 -18.62 -26.81
C ALA A 428 19.59 -18.80 -25.27
N ASN A 429 19.95 -17.77 -24.51
CA ASN A 429 20.14 -17.84 -23.04
C ASN A 429 19.06 -17.11 -22.22
N ARG A 430 17.86 -16.95 -22.80
CA ARG A 430 16.78 -16.18 -22.20
C ARG A 430 16.31 -16.65 -20.82
N ALA A 431 16.56 -17.91 -20.44
CA ALA A 431 16.19 -18.44 -19.13
C ALA A 431 16.94 -17.76 -17.96
N ASN A 432 18.15 -17.22 -18.19
CA ASN A 432 19.00 -16.65 -17.14
C ASN A 432 18.82 -15.14 -16.95
N TYR A 433 18.15 -14.46 -17.89
CA TYR A 433 17.93 -13.02 -17.80
C TYR A 433 16.83 -12.67 -16.78
N GLN A 434 17.04 -11.56 -16.08
CA GLN A 434 16.08 -11.03 -15.12
C GLN A 434 14.96 -10.27 -15.83
N ILE A 435 13.81 -10.13 -15.17
CA ILE A 435 12.72 -9.30 -15.68
C ILE A 435 13.11 -7.81 -15.59
N CYS A 436 12.85 -7.08 -16.67
CA CYS A 436 12.80 -5.62 -16.67
C CYS A 436 11.38 -5.13 -16.97
N VAL A 437 11.11 -3.92 -16.52
CA VAL A 437 9.95 -3.14 -16.88
C VAL A 437 10.39 -1.88 -17.60
N SER A 438 9.56 -1.36 -18.50
CA SER A 438 9.86 -0.12 -19.20
C SER A 438 8.58 0.69 -19.39
N PRO A 439 8.53 1.95 -18.97
CA PRO A 439 7.37 2.80 -19.22
C PRO A 439 7.23 3.06 -20.73
N ARG A 440 5.99 3.15 -21.22
CA ARG A 440 5.70 3.29 -22.65
C ARG A 440 5.84 4.72 -23.18
N ARG A 441 5.64 5.71 -22.32
CA ARG A 441 5.50 7.13 -22.73
C ARG A 441 6.36 8.07 -21.90
N SER A 442 6.51 7.81 -20.60
CA SER A 442 7.28 8.68 -19.70
C SER A 442 8.73 8.19 -19.62
N SER A 443 9.70 9.10 -19.70
CA SER A 443 11.09 8.77 -19.43
C SER A 443 11.40 9.02 -17.96
N CYS A 444 12.07 8.06 -17.33
CA CYS A 444 12.61 8.25 -15.99
C CYS A 444 13.77 9.23 -16.06
N TYR A 445 13.81 10.17 -15.13
CA TYR A 445 14.96 11.02 -14.91
C TYR A 445 16.17 10.18 -14.53
N LEU A 446 17.12 10.15 -15.46
CA LEU A 446 18.42 9.50 -15.36
C LEU A 446 19.37 10.33 -16.24
N PRO A 447 19.72 11.57 -15.85
CA PRO A 447 20.66 12.35 -16.65
C PRO A 447 21.98 11.59 -16.60
N THR A 448 22.56 11.34 -17.77
CA THR A 448 23.87 10.71 -17.88
C THR A 448 24.93 11.69 -18.38
N THR A 449 24.53 12.83 -18.92
CA THR A 449 25.38 13.98 -19.27
C THR A 449 25.32 15.06 -18.18
N ASP A 450 26.30 15.97 -18.18
CA ASP A 450 26.41 17.15 -17.30
C ASP A 450 26.48 16.84 -15.80
N ILE A 451 26.77 15.58 -15.45
CA ILE A 451 26.98 15.14 -14.07
C ILE A 451 28.33 15.62 -13.53
N PHE A 452 29.36 15.65 -14.40
CA PHE A 452 30.72 15.99 -14.00
C PHE A 452 30.87 17.51 -13.79
N SER A 453 31.61 17.91 -12.76
CA SER A 453 31.83 19.32 -12.41
C SER A 453 32.87 20.03 -13.27
N SER A 454 33.79 19.29 -13.88
CA SER A 454 34.79 19.88 -14.76
C SER A 454 34.18 20.19 -16.14
N ALA A 455 34.46 21.40 -16.64
CA ALA A 455 34.00 21.85 -17.96
C ALA A 455 34.44 20.90 -19.10
N GLU A 456 35.57 20.20 -18.93
CA GLU A 456 36.08 19.21 -19.89
C GLU A 456 35.27 17.91 -19.93
N ASN A 457 34.58 17.56 -18.84
CA ASN A 457 33.81 16.32 -18.74
C ASN A 457 32.30 16.53 -18.67
N ALA A 458 31.81 17.78 -18.62
CA ALA A 458 30.39 18.08 -18.52
C ALA A 458 29.58 17.40 -19.63
N SER A 459 30.02 17.47 -20.89
CA SER A 459 29.30 16.83 -22.00
C SER A 459 29.48 15.30 -22.12
N LYS A 460 30.23 14.66 -21.21
CA LYS A 460 30.49 13.21 -21.29
C LYS A 460 29.34 12.43 -20.68
N ASP A 461 28.86 11.45 -21.43
CA ASP A 461 27.90 10.46 -20.94
C ASP A 461 28.58 9.52 -19.94
N ALA A 462 28.19 9.64 -18.68
CA ALA A 462 28.66 8.83 -17.57
C ALA A 462 28.03 7.43 -17.51
N GLY A 463 27.04 7.14 -18.35
CA GLY A 463 26.33 5.87 -18.42
C GLY A 463 25.50 5.49 -17.19
N ILE A 464 24.79 4.36 -17.31
CA ILE A 464 23.98 3.76 -16.25
C ILE A 464 24.56 2.39 -15.91
N GLN A 465 24.82 2.14 -14.63
CA GLN A 465 25.18 0.82 -14.13
C GLN A 465 23.93 -0.02 -13.91
N TYR A 466 23.75 -1.04 -14.75
CA TYR A 466 22.66 -1.99 -14.67
C TYR A 466 23.03 -3.30 -13.97
N ASP A 467 24.33 -3.58 -13.78
CA ASP A 467 24.78 -4.75 -13.03
C ASP A 467 24.50 -4.56 -11.54
N THR A 468 23.61 -5.40 -11.03
CA THR A 468 23.11 -5.35 -9.65
C THR A 468 24.10 -5.92 -8.64
N SER A 469 25.19 -6.53 -9.09
CA SER A 469 26.26 -7.07 -8.26
C SER A 469 27.42 -6.09 -8.08
N GLN A 470 27.46 -5.05 -8.91
CA GLN A 470 28.50 -4.04 -8.91
C GLN A 470 28.02 -2.78 -8.20
N GLU A 471 28.98 -2.07 -7.60
CA GLU A 471 28.74 -0.73 -7.09
C GLU A 471 28.39 0.21 -8.25
N CYS A 472 27.55 1.23 -8.01
CA CYS A 472 27.01 2.11 -9.05
C CYS A 472 28.01 3.13 -9.64
N TYR A 473 29.32 2.87 -9.59
CA TYR A 473 30.29 3.61 -10.39
C TYR A 473 30.56 2.87 -11.70
N LEU A 474 30.91 3.63 -12.73
CA LEU A 474 31.66 3.06 -13.83
C LEU A 474 33.14 3.19 -13.47
N THR A 475 33.83 2.08 -13.31
CA THR A 475 35.29 2.13 -13.37
C THR A 475 35.65 2.73 -14.71
N ALA A 476 36.53 3.74 -14.72
CA ALA A 476 37.07 4.36 -15.94
C ALA A 476 37.79 3.36 -16.87
N TYR A 477 37.86 2.09 -16.47
CA TYR A 477 38.48 1.04 -17.25
C TYR A 477 37.50 0.49 -18.29
N ASN A 478 37.88 0.71 -19.55
CA ASN A 478 37.31 0.22 -20.81
C ASN A 478 36.18 1.02 -21.48
N LEU A 479 35.81 2.20 -20.98
CA LEU A 479 35.13 3.17 -21.84
C LEU A 479 36.18 3.99 -22.60
N MET A 480 36.35 3.68 -23.89
CA MET A 480 37.17 4.41 -24.91
C MET A 480 38.58 3.89 -25.24
N GLY A 481 38.90 2.60 -25.06
CA GLY A 481 40.06 1.99 -25.74
C GLY A 481 41.45 2.59 -25.45
N ALA A 482 41.60 3.39 -24.40
CA ALA A 482 42.86 4.01 -23.99
C ALA A 482 43.39 3.35 -22.71
N ASN A 483 44.59 2.76 -22.78
CA ASN A 483 45.32 2.26 -21.62
C ASN A 483 45.99 3.44 -20.89
N TYR A 484 45.43 3.88 -19.76
CA TYR A 484 46.12 4.83 -18.87
C TYR A 484 46.89 4.06 -17.78
N THR A 485 48.21 4.01 -17.92
CA THR A 485 49.13 3.22 -17.10
C THR A 485 49.54 3.86 -15.76
N SER A 486 48.91 4.95 -15.32
CA SER A 486 49.47 5.78 -14.22
C SER A 486 48.61 5.96 -12.95
N ALA A 487 47.42 5.36 -12.81
CA ALA A 487 46.64 5.50 -11.57
C ALA A 487 46.99 4.40 -10.55
N THR A 488 47.67 4.79 -9.46
CA THR A 488 48.28 3.91 -8.45
C THR A 488 47.34 3.38 -7.36
N THR A 489 46.04 3.72 -7.37
CA THR A 489 45.05 3.15 -6.43
C THR A 489 43.71 2.81 -7.11
N PRO A 490 42.99 1.76 -6.67
CA PRO A 490 41.66 1.40 -7.18
C PRO A 490 40.60 2.52 -7.09
N ASP A 491 40.70 3.37 -6.07
CA ASP A 491 39.78 4.50 -5.87
C ASP A 491 39.98 5.63 -6.89
N ALA A 492 41.20 5.84 -7.39
CA ALA A 492 41.49 6.82 -8.43
C ALA A 492 40.94 6.44 -9.82
N LYS A 493 40.36 5.23 -9.96
CA LYS A 493 39.80 4.69 -11.22
C LYS A 493 38.27 4.70 -11.26
N ARG A 494 37.58 5.17 -10.21
CA ARG A 494 36.12 5.21 -10.16
C ARG A 494 35.64 6.54 -10.74
N LEU A 495 35.02 6.52 -11.93
CA LEU A 495 34.29 7.66 -12.46
C LEU A 495 32.79 7.46 -12.15
N LEU A 496 32.15 8.49 -11.65
CA LEU A 496 30.77 8.45 -11.16
C LEU A 496 29.82 7.95 -12.28
N GLY A 497 29.07 6.86 -12.05
CA GLY A 497 27.99 6.39 -12.93
C GLY A 497 26.63 6.60 -12.26
N ARG A 498 25.50 6.46 -12.99
CA ARG A 498 24.16 6.45 -12.36
C ARG A 498 23.73 5.04 -12.01
N CYS A 499 23.13 4.84 -10.83
CA CYS A 499 22.41 3.59 -10.56
C CYS A 499 21.23 3.47 -11.52
N ALA A 500 20.94 2.27 -11.96
CA ALA A 500 19.64 1.96 -12.53
C ALA A 500 18.49 2.24 -11.55
N ASN A 501 17.32 2.51 -12.14
CA ASN A 501 16.06 2.62 -11.42
C ASN A 501 15.38 1.25 -11.27
N TYR A 502 14.56 1.12 -10.23
CA TYR A 502 13.87 -0.12 -9.89
C TYR A 502 12.41 0.12 -9.54
N LEU A 503 11.58 -0.84 -9.93
CA LEU A 503 10.22 -1.04 -9.43
C LEU A 503 10.30 -2.09 -8.33
N SER A 504 10.09 -1.69 -7.09
CA SER A 504 9.94 -2.62 -5.97
C SER A 504 8.46 -2.99 -5.81
N VAL A 505 8.12 -4.27 -5.85
CA VAL A 505 6.76 -4.77 -5.60
C VAL A 505 6.79 -5.68 -4.39
N CYS A 506 6.15 -5.24 -3.31
CA CYS A 506 5.99 -5.98 -2.08
C CYS A 506 4.59 -6.61 -2.05
N THR A 507 4.55 -7.92 -1.85
CA THR A 507 3.31 -8.66 -1.62
C THR A 507 3.30 -9.21 -0.20
N ARG A 508 2.18 -9.08 0.49
CA ARG A 508 1.95 -9.80 1.73
C ARG A 508 1.90 -11.30 1.44
N SER A 509 2.65 -12.12 2.17
CA SER A 509 2.71 -13.57 1.97
C SER A 509 1.95 -14.36 3.04
N SER A 510 1.52 -13.72 4.14
CA SER A 510 0.83 -14.38 5.23
C SER A 510 -0.70 -14.28 5.18
N THR A 511 -1.35 -15.30 5.74
CA THR A 511 -2.82 -15.40 5.89
C THR A 511 -3.33 -14.90 7.25
N ASN A 512 -2.44 -14.60 8.19
CA ASN A 512 -2.80 -14.10 9.52
C ASN A 512 -3.05 -12.60 9.42
N PHE A 513 -4.30 -12.17 9.60
CA PHE A 513 -4.74 -10.78 9.47
C PHE A 513 -5.37 -10.22 10.75
#